data_AF-A0A8T0C2N0-F1
#
_entry.id   AF-A0A8T0C2N0-F1
#
_cell.length_a   1.000
_cell.length_b   1.000
_cell.length_c   1.000
_cell.angle_alpha   90.00
_cell.angle_beta   90.00
_cell.angle_gamma   90.00
#
_symmetry.space_group_name_H-M   'P 1'
#
loop_
_entity.id
_entity.type
_entity.pdbx_description
1 polymer ?
#
loop_
_entity_poly.entity_id
_entity_poly.type
_entity_poly.pdbx_seq_one_letter_code
_entity_poly.pdbx_strand_id
1 'polypeptide(L)'
;MRLLSHLLTVFVLLTAFTTEATPVYVQAGPGSFNHAALDLLTERSADAYQRLYSGTPDDTYTAATENNAWAFSALANSTIDGQLVPAIVNAMRNYRVTAFSAAVHMPIEMCVFGLNKTGKITHAASHPAALKQISNWLSAHQITTIPVPEGTNEAARRLAHGLFDQSTVAIGSCALKSVYPELTLREKGIQDQTDNHTLFGLMKLEKRPQQISHSAARIALKQVVDQANEQIKARADSSKSVFALIDKRLAQMQLVALFKANKHKPIEDLSREAVVLSKALEQARQQCLDTSSVKAFFQAQMDAAKAIQYRYRAQWLAEGVPSKTADLAKLRLTLNQLGSAILETMTAHLKQHGNLTPELEPVFHTTLVTDNLTGKDKQRLYQTLQSVRRVENCQATD
;
A
#
# COMPACT_ATOMS: atom_id res chain seq x y z
N MET A 1 -62.43 -37.38 -12.55
CA MET A 1 -61.66 -36.21 -13.04
C MET A 1 -60.70 -35.74 -11.95
N ARG A 2 -59.46 -36.22 -11.96
CA ARG A 2 -58.35 -35.63 -11.18
C ARG A 2 -57.30 -35.19 -12.19
N LEU A 3 -57.17 -33.88 -12.38
CA LEU A 3 -56.12 -33.29 -13.22
C LEU A 3 -54.78 -33.39 -12.48
N LEU A 4 -53.77 -33.95 -13.15
CA LEU A 4 -52.37 -33.78 -12.79
C LEU A 4 -51.92 -32.36 -13.18
N SER A 5 -51.38 -31.60 -12.24
CA SER A 5 -50.56 -30.42 -12.51
C SER A 5 -49.09 -30.80 -12.37
N HIS A 6 -48.36 -30.84 -13.48
CA HIS A 6 -46.91 -30.90 -13.47
C HIS A 6 -46.34 -29.50 -13.23
N LEU A 7 -45.71 -29.29 -12.05
CA LEU A 7 -44.82 -28.15 -11.83
C LEU A 7 -43.52 -28.40 -12.61
N LEU A 8 -43.25 -27.56 -13.60
CA LEU A 8 -41.95 -27.46 -14.25
C LEU A 8 -41.05 -26.57 -13.37
N THR A 9 -40.11 -27.16 -12.67
CA THR A 9 -39.11 -26.42 -11.88
C THR A 9 -38.01 -25.93 -12.84
N VAL A 10 -38.01 -24.63 -13.15
CA VAL A 10 -36.93 -23.98 -13.91
C VAL A 10 -35.75 -23.77 -12.98
N PHE A 11 -34.66 -24.51 -13.19
CA PHE A 11 -33.38 -24.28 -12.54
C PHE A 11 -32.71 -23.05 -13.18
N VAL A 12 -32.66 -21.93 -12.46
CA VAL A 12 -31.83 -20.78 -12.84
C VAL A 12 -30.40 -21.12 -12.41
N LEU A 13 -29.54 -21.46 -13.37
CA LEU A 13 -28.09 -21.50 -13.14
C LEU A 13 -27.62 -20.06 -12.87
N LEU A 14 -27.25 -19.75 -11.63
CA LEU A 14 -26.41 -18.60 -11.33
C LEU A 14 -25.00 -18.91 -11.86
N THR A 15 -24.67 -18.41 -13.05
CA THR A 15 -23.28 -18.34 -13.50
C THR A 15 -22.58 -17.27 -12.67
N ALA A 16 -21.78 -17.70 -11.69
CA ALA A 16 -20.81 -16.83 -11.06
C ALA A 16 -19.79 -16.41 -12.13
N PHE A 17 -19.83 -15.15 -12.56
CA PHE A 17 -18.77 -14.57 -13.36
C PHE A 17 -17.51 -14.50 -12.48
N THR A 18 -16.64 -15.51 -12.59
CA THR A 18 -15.28 -15.39 -12.06
C THR A 18 -14.56 -14.39 -12.94
N THR A 19 -14.22 -13.22 -12.41
CA THR A 19 -13.31 -12.29 -13.08
C THR A 19 -11.99 -13.03 -13.32
N GLU A 20 -11.67 -13.26 -14.58
CA GLU A 20 -10.42 -13.93 -14.94
C GLU A 20 -9.24 -13.01 -14.57
N ALA A 21 -8.24 -13.56 -13.89
CA ALA A 21 -7.11 -12.78 -13.41
C ALA A 21 -6.35 -12.18 -14.60
N THR A 22 -6.03 -10.89 -14.53
CA THR A 22 -5.29 -10.20 -15.58
C THR A 22 -3.84 -10.73 -15.63
N PRO A 23 -3.36 -11.26 -16.77
CA PRO A 23 -1.99 -11.76 -16.88
C PRO A 23 -1.00 -10.59 -16.82
N VAL A 24 -0.02 -10.72 -15.92
CA VAL A 24 1.07 -9.76 -15.74
C VAL A 24 2.39 -10.51 -15.81
N TYR A 25 3.21 -10.18 -16.79
CA TYR A 25 4.58 -10.65 -16.89
C TYR A 25 5.46 -9.84 -15.93
N VAL A 26 6.02 -10.51 -14.94
CA VAL A 26 6.77 -9.89 -13.84
C VAL A 26 8.26 -10.12 -14.04
N GLN A 27 9.04 -9.05 -14.01
CA GLN A 27 10.50 -9.13 -14.01
C GLN A 27 11.00 -9.92 -12.77
N ALA A 28 12.08 -10.68 -12.94
CA ALA A 28 12.69 -11.58 -11.96
C ALA A 28 11.80 -12.80 -11.64
N GLY A 29 11.93 -13.36 -10.44
CA GLY A 29 11.18 -14.54 -10.01
C GLY A 29 10.37 -14.34 -8.72
N PRO A 30 9.69 -15.40 -8.25
CA PRO A 30 8.92 -15.40 -7.01
C PRO A 30 9.75 -14.90 -5.81
N GLY A 31 9.17 -13.99 -5.02
CA GLY A 31 9.80 -13.43 -3.82
C GLY A 31 10.87 -12.36 -4.10
N SER A 32 11.04 -11.94 -5.36
CA SER A 32 11.84 -10.77 -5.72
C SER A 32 11.21 -9.46 -5.25
N PHE A 33 11.93 -8.34 -5.39
CA PHE A 33 11.34 -7.02 -5.14
C PHE A 33 10.20 -6.68 -6.13
N ASN A 34 10.23 -7.19 -7.36
CA ASN A 34 9.11 -7.05 -8.29
C ASN A 34 7.87 -7.83 -7.81
N HIS A 35 8.05 -9.01 -7.18
CA HIS A 35 6.96 -9.73 -6.54
C HIS A 35 6.32 -8.85 -5.45
N ALA A 36 7.13 -8.36 -4.50
CA ALA A 36 6.66 -7.56 -3.38
C ALA A 36 5.98 -6.26 -3.84
N ALA A 37 6.53 -5.58 -4.86
CA ALA A 37 5.96 -4.35 -5.37
C ALA A 37 4.61 -4.58 -6.10
N LEU A 38 4.42 -5.74 -6.75
CA LEU A 38 3.13 -6.05 -7.37
C LEU A 38 2.05 -6.37 -6.33
N ASP A 39 2.41 -6.89 -5.15
CA ASP A 39 1.47 -7.04 -4.03
C ASP A 39 0.86 -5.68 -3.64
N LEU A 40 1.67 -4.62 -3.60
CA LEU A 40 1.19 -3.27 -3.29
C LEU A 40 0.17 -2.74 -4.29
N LEU A 41 0.28 -3.09 -5.58
CA LEU A 41 -0.74 -2.75 -6.58
C LEU A 41 -1.99 -3.61 -6.41
N THR A 42 -1.81 -4.90 -6.11
CA THR A 42 -2.92 -5.85 -5.86
C THR A 42 -3.74 -5.41 -4.65
N GLU A 43 -3.13 -4.79 -3.64
CA GLU A 43 -3.85 -4.28 -2.47
C GLU A 43 -4.72 -3.04 -2.78
N ARG A 44 -4.42 -2.30 -3.86
CA ARG A 44 -5.17 -1.10 -4.26
C ARG A 44 -6.52 -1.41 -4.89
N SER A 45 -6.68 -2.52 -5.59
CA SER A 45 -7.96 -2.87 -6.25
C SER A 45 -8.34 -4.32 -5.96
N ALA A 46 -9.55 -4.71 -6.36
CA ALA A 46 -9.95 -6.12 -6.34
C ALA A 46 -9.38 -6.90 -7.54
N ASP A 47 -8.53 -6.28 -8.36
CA ASP A 47 -8.00 -6.92 -9.57
C ASP A 47 -7.07 -8.07 -9.17
N ALA A 48 -7.43 -9.27 -9.61
CA ALA A 48 -6.54 -10.42 -9.50
C ALA A 48 -5.49 -10.32 -10.61
N TYR A 49 -4.21 -10.23 -10.25
CA TYR A 49 -3.10 -10.37 -11.20
C TYR A 49 -2.59 -11.80 -11.23
N GLN A 50 -2.62 -12.44 -12.40
CA GLN A 50 -1.90 -13.69 -12.62
C GLN A 50 -0.43 -13.38 -12.90
N ARG A 51 0.45 -13.75 -11.97
CA ARG A 51 1.90 -13.45 -12.09
C ARG A 51 2.59 -14.47 -12.98
N LEU A 52 3.21 -13.99 -14.05
CA LEU A 52 4.01 -14.78 -14.98
C LEU A 52 5.47 -14.31 -14.93
N TYR A 53 6.29 -14.99 -14.14
CA TYR A 53 7.68 -14.60 -13.94
C TYR A 53 8.55 -14.87 -15.17
N SER A 54 9.31 -13.86 -15.59
CA SER A 54 10.10 -13.93 -16.83
C SER A 54 11.61 -13.74 -16.62
N GLY A 55 12.08 -13.54 -15.38
CA GLY A 55 13.51 -13.39 -15.12
C GLY A 55 14.05 -12.03 -15.55
N THR A 56 14.41 -11.86 -16.82
CA THR A 56 15.06 -10.63 -17.31
C THR A 56 14.06 -9.61 -17.86
N PRO A 57 14.41 -8.31 -17.92
CA PRO A 57 13.57 -7.33 -18.60
C PRO A 57 13.24 -7.63 -20.06
N ASP A 58 14.21 -8.12 -20.83
CA ASP A 58 14.00 -8.43 -22.26
C ASP A 58 13.00 -9.59 -22.42
N ASP A 59 13.11 -10.65 -21.61
CA ASP A 59 12.15 -11.76 -21.61
C ASP A 59 10.75 -11.29 -21.16
N THR A 60 10.69 -10.46 -20.12
CA THR A 60 9.44 -9.88 -19.60
C THR A 60 8.72 -9.09 -20.70
N TYR A 61 9.46 -8.24 -21.44
CA TYR A 61 8.86 -7.40 -22.48
C TYR A 61 8.50 -8.22 -23.71
N THR A 62 9.34 -9.19 -24.10
CA THR A 62 9.04 -10.12 -25.19
C THR A 62 7.73 -10.85 -24.91
N ALA A 63 7.64 -11.55 -23.78
CA ALA A 63 6.47 -12.33 -23.42
C ALA A 63 5.21 -11.47 -23.24
N ALA A 64 5.33 -10.28 -22.62
CA ALA A 64 4.21 -9.35 -22.50
C ALA A 64 3.69 -8.89 -23.86
N THR A 65 4.59 -8.55 -24.79
CA THR A 65 4.19 -8.10 -26.13
C THR A 65 3.57 -9.20 -26.98
N GLU A 66 4.14 -10.41 -26.98
CA GLU A 66 3.65 -11.56 -27.73
C GLU A 66 2.26 -12.02 -27.27
N ASN A 67 1.95 -11.82 -25.98
CA ASN A 67 0.68 -12.21 -25.39
C ASN A 67 -0.30 -11.03 -25.20
N ASN A 68 0.03 -9.82 -25.70
CA ASN A 68 -0.75 -8.59 -25.49
C ASN A 68 -1.12 -8.34 -24.00
N ALA A 69 -0.20 -8.70 -23.10
CA ALA A 69 -0.36 -8.65 -21.66
C ALA A 69 0.38 -7.46 -21.04
N TRP A 70 0.22 -7.25 -19.74
CA TRP A 70 0.95 -6.23 -19.00
C TRP A 70 2.34 -6.73 -18.62
N ALA A 71 3.33 -5.84 -18.60
CA ALA A 71 4.64 -6.06 -18.00
C ALA A 71 4.78 -5.27 -16.71
N PHE A 72 5.46 -5.85 -15.72
CA PHE A 72 5.77 -5.22 -14.45
C PHE A 72 7.26 -5.28 -14.16
N SER A 73 7.90 -4.12 -14.04
CA SER A 73 9.35 -3.99 -13.92
C SER A 73 9.78 -2.84 -12.99
N ALA A 74 10.99 -2.95 -12.44
CA ALA A 74 11.67 -1.91 -11.68
C ALA A 74 12.24 -0.85 -12.63
N LEU A 75 11.67 0.36 -12.65
CA LEU A 75 12.00 1.43 -13.60
C LEU A 75 13.19 2.29 -13.15
N ALA A 76 13.20 2.66 -11.88
CA ALA A 76 14.17 3.57 -11.29
C ALA A 76 14.46 3.22 -9.82
N ASN A 77 15.66 3.52 -9.33
CA ASN A 77 16.06 3.31 -7.94
C ASN A 77 16.92 4.49 -7.44
N SER A 78 16.70 4.89 -6.19
CA SER A 78 17.33 6.09 -5.60
C SER A 78 18.85 5.98 -5.43
N THR A 79 19.41 4.78 -5.38
CA THR A 79 20.84 4.55 -5.18
C THR A 79 21.62 4.42 -6.50
N ILE A 80 20.96 4.50 -7.66
CA ILE A 80 21.60 4.37 -8.97
C ILE A 80 21.93 5.78 -9.50
N ASP A 81 23.13 5.95 -10.07
CA ASP A 81 23.49 7.20 -10.75
C ASP A 81 22.58 7.47 -11.97
N GLY A 82 22.02 8.67 -12.03
CA GLY A 82 20.94 9.02 -12.95
C GLY A 82 19.63 8.22 -12.76
N GLN A 83 19.50 7.48 -11.66
CA GLN A 83 18.32 6.78 -11.11
C GLN A 83 17.66 5.71 -11.98
N LEU A 84 17.93 5.64 -13.28
CA LEU A 84 17.31 4.67 -14.18
C LEU A 84 17.94 3.29 -14.07
N VAL A 85 17.11 2.23 -13.99
CA VAL A 85 17.61 0.85 -13.96
C VAL A 85 18.27 0.49 -15.30
N PRO A 86 19.58 0.19 -15.34
CA PRO A 86 20.31 0.03 -16.62
C PRO A 86 19.78 -1.09 -17.51
N ALA A 87 19.33 -2.20 -16.92
CA ALA A 87 18.76 -3.31 -17.68
C ALA A 87 17.45 -2.91 -18.38
N ILE A 88 16.65 -2.01 -17.78
CA ILE A 88 15.46 -1.45 -18.41
C ILE A 88 15.83 -0.47 -19.51
N VAL A 89 16.83 0.38 -19.30
CA VAL A 89 17.34 1.26 -20.37
C VAL A 89 17.74 0.43 -21.59
N ASN A 90 18.41 -0.72 -21.40
CA ASN A 90 18.79 -1.60 -22.49
C ASN A 90 17.55 -2.20 -23.19
N ALA A 91 16.59 -2.73 -22.44
CA ALA A 91 15.36 -3.30 -23.01
C ALA A 91 14.54 -2.23 -23.77
N MET A 92 14.49 -0.99 -23.27
CA MET A 92 13.81 0.15 -23.92
C MET A 92 14.44 0.57 -25.26
N ARG A 93 15.63 0.06 -25.61
CA ARG A 93 16.19 0.21 -26.96
C ARG A 93 15.38 -0.57 -27.99
N ASN A 94 14.79 -1.70 -27.60
CA ASN A 94 14.00 -2.59 -28.46
C ASN A 94 12.49 -2.41 -28.27
N TYR A 95 12.05 -1.87 -27.14
CA TYR A 95 10.64 -1.75 -26.79
C TYR A 95 10.23 -0.30 -26.51
N ARG A 96 8.96 0.02 -26.73
CA ARG A 96 8.34 1.29 -26.33
C ARG A 96 7.12 1.02 -25.46
N VAL A 97 6.92 1.84 -24.44
CA VAL A 97 5.69 1.82 -23.65
C VAL A 97 4.57 2.47 -24.46
N THR A 98 3.41 1.81 -24.53
CA THR A 98 2.23 2.31 -25.27
C THR A 98 1.05 2.61 -24.36
N ALA A 99 0.99 1.98 -23.19
CA ALA A 99 0.05 2.34 -22.14
C ALA A 99 0.69 2.14 -20.77
N PHE A 100 0.29 2.95 -19.80
CA PHE A 100 0.77 2.89 -18.43
C PHE A 100 -0.43 2.77 -17.49
N SER A 101 -0.51 1.70 -16.71
CA SER A 101 -1.66 1.41 -15.85
C SER A 101 -1.47 1.95 -14.44
N ALA A 102 -0.35 1.60 -13.79
CA ALA A 102 -0.11 1.95 -12.40
C ALA A 102 1.38 1.97 -12.06
N ALA A 103 1.73 2.71 -11.00
CA ALA A 103 3.08 2.76 -10.44
C ALA A 103 3.08 2.67 -8.92
N VAL A 104 4.19 2.20 -8.35
CA VAL A 104 4.42 2.20 -6.91
C VAL A 104 5.87 2.50 -6.57
N HIS A 105 6.07 3.32 -5.54
CA HIS A 105 7.36 3.44 -4.85
C HIS A 105 7.39 2.47 -3.69
N MET A 106 8.42 1.65 -3.63
CA MET A 106 8.62 0.70 -2.54
C MET A 106 9.99 0.93 -1.90
N PRO A 107 10.05 1.18 -0.58
CA PRO A 107 11.30 1.12 0.18
C PRO A 107 11.93 -0.26 0.07
N ILE A 108 13.23 -0.31 -0.17
CA ILE A 108 14.00 -1.55 -0.28
C ILE A 108 14.50 -1.94 1.10
N GLU A 109 13.78 -2.85 1.74
CA GLU A 109 14.21 -3.53 2.95
C GLU A 109 14.81 -4.89 2.58
N MET A 110 16.10 -5.09 2.91
CA MET A 110 16.79 -6.35 2.70
C MET A 110 16.67 -7.23 3.95
N CYS A 111 16.29 -8.48 3.72
CA CYS A 111 16.10 -9.49 4.75
C CYS A 111 17.13 -10.62 4.60
N VAL A 112 17.60 -11.14 5.73
CA VAL A 112 18.52 -12.29 5.83
C VAL A 112 17.72 -13.58 6.06
N PHE A 113 17.88 -14.56 5.18
CA PHE A 113 17.24 -15.87 5.29
C PHE A 113 18.28 -16.98 5.44
N GLY A 114 18.10 -17.83 6.45
CA GLY A 114 18.92 -19.02 6.67
C GLY A 114 18.06 -20.28 6.82
N LEU A 115 18.69 -21.46 6.90
CA LEU A 115 17.97 -22.71 7.19
C LEU A 115 17.57 -22.85 8.67
N ASN A 116 18.19 -22.09 9.56
CA ASN A 116 17.89 -22.07 10.99
C ASN A 116 18.12 -20.67 11.58
N LYS A 117 17.66 -20.46 12.82
CA LYS A 117 17.71 -19.14 13.48
C LYS A 117 19.06 -18.80 14.11
N THR A 118 19.79 -19.80 14.62
CA THR A 118 20.94 -19.60 15.52
C THR A 118 22.27 -20.13 14.98
N GLY A 119 22.26 -20.82 13.85
CA GLY A 119 23.48 -21.38 13.24
C GLY A 119 24.47 -20.28 12.90
N LYS A 120 25.76 -20.60 13.00
CA LYS A 120 26.84 -19.69 12.59
C LYS A 120 26.73 -19.45 11.09
N ILE A 121 26.79 -18.18 10.70
CA ILE A 121 26.81 -17.76 9.29
C ILE A 121 28.23 -17.39 8.90
N THR A 122 28.64 -17.83 7.71
CA THR A 122 29.96 -17.51 7.13
C THR A 122 29.85 -17.00 5.71
N HIS A 123 28.74 -17.29 5.01
CA HIS A 123 28.52 -16.90 3.63
C HIS A 123 27.18 -16.19 3.43
N ALA A 124 27.14 -15.21 2.53
CA ALA A 124 25.91 -14.56 2.08
C ALA A 124 25.78 -14.63 0.55
N ALA A 125 24.74 -15.31 0.08
CA ALA A 125 24.38 -15.43 -1.32
C ALA A 125 23.33 -14.39 -1.71
N SER A 126 23.60 -13.62 -2.77
CA SER A 126 22.63 -12.68 -3.33
C SER A 126 23.08 -12.14 -4.69
N HIS A 127 22.22 -11.34 -5.32
CA HIS A 127 22.58 -10.59 -6.52
C HIS A 127 23.74 -9.62 -6.25
N PRO A 128 24.72 -9.46 -7.16
CA PRO A 128 25.86 -8.55 -6.97
C PRO A 128 25.48 -7.12 -6.57
N ALA A 129 24.40 -6.58 -7.13
CA ALA A 129 23.92 -5.25 -6.76
C ALA A 129 23.38 -5.19 -5.32
N ALA A 130 22.75 -6.26 -4.83
CA ALA A 130 22.26 -6.33 -3.45
C ALA A 130 23.42 -6.48 -2.46
N LEU A 131 24.42 -7.32 -2.78
CA LEU A 131 25.63 -7.48 -1.96
C LEU A 131 26.40 -6.16 -1.78
N LYS A 132 26.43 -5.31 -2.81
CA LYS A 132 27.04 -3.98 -2.74
C LYS A 132 26.29 -2.99 -1.84
N GLN A 133 25.04 -3.28 -1.49
CA GLN A 133 24.19 -2.41 -0.66
C GLN A 133 24.16 -2.84 0.81
N ILE A 134 24.95 -3.83 1.22
CA ILE A 134 24.96 -4.40 2.58
C ILE A 134 26.39 -4.52 3.14
N SER A 135 27.31 -3.67 2.66
CA SER A 135 28.73 -3.77 2.96
C SER A 135 29.03 -3.68 4.46
N ASN A 136 28.31 -2.84 5.19
CA ASN A 136 28.48 -2.70 6.63
C ASN A 136 28.08 -3.99 7.36
N TRP A 137 26.96 -4.60 6.97
CA TRP A 137 26.49 -5.85 7.55
C TRP A 137 27.46 -7.00 7.29
N LEU A 138 28.00 -7.10 6.07
CA LEU A 138 28.99 -8.11 5.69
C LEU A 138 30.28 -7.98 6.52
N SER A 139 30.79 -6.76 6.71
CA SER A 139 32.00 -6.51 7.51
C SER A 139 31.77 -6.79 9.00
N ALA A 140 30.64 -6.36 9.56
CA ALA A 140 30.31 -6.58 10.97
C ALA A 140 30.22 -8.07 11.33
N HIS A 141 29.76 -8.90 10.39
CA HIS A 141 29.60 -10.34 10.57
C HIS A 141 30.75 -11.19 9.99
N GLN A 142 31.76 -10.56 9.37
CA GLN A 142 32.91 -11.24 8.72
C GLN A 142 32.46 -12.28 7.67
N ILE A 143 31.49 -11.89 6.83
CA ILE A 143 30.83 -12.78 5.88
C ILE A 143 31.52 -12.74 4.50
N THR A 144 31.73 -13.91 3.92
CA THR A 144 32.19 -14.06 2.53
C THR A 144 30.99 -14.07 1.58
N THR A 145 31.07 -13.35 0.46
CA THR A 145 29.95 -13.23 -0.47
C THR A 145 29.93 -14.34 -1.51
N ILE A 146 28.73 -14.80 -1.88
CA ILE A 146 28.48 -15.71 -3.00
C ILE A 146 27.60 -14.98 -4.03
N PRO A 147 28.19 -14.44 -5.10
CA PRO A 147 27.42 -13.74 -6.14
C PRO A 147 26.47 -14.68 -6.88
N VAL A 148 25.19 -14.29 -6.99
CA VAL A 148 24.15 -14.98 -7.78
C VAL A 148 23.56 -13.98 -8.79
N PRO A 149 24.17 -13.82 -9.99
CA PRO A 149 23.77 -12.83 -10.98
C PRO A 149 22.31 -12.92 -11.45
N GLU A 150 21.68 -14.09 -11.31
CA GLU A 150 20.30 -14.35 -11.73
C GLU A 150 19.27 -13.68 -10.82
N GLY A 151 19.64 -13.25 -9.61
CA GLY A 151 18.80 -12.44 -8.75
C GLY A 151 18.80 -12.84 -7.26
N THR A 152 18.24 -11.96 -6.43
CA THR A 152 18.08 -12.19 -4.98
C THR A 152 17.15 -13.37 -4.70
N ASN A 153 16.09 -13.52 -5.50
CA ASN A 153 15.17 -14.66 -5.41
C ASN A 153 15.81 -15.99 -5.79
N GLU A 154 16.77 -15.98 -6.73
CA GLU A 154 17.47 -17.21 -7.12
C GLU A 154 18.43 -17.67 -6.01
N ALA A 155 19.09 -16.74 -5.32
CA ALA A 155 19.89 -17.09 -4.14
C ALA A 155 19.04 -17.78 -3.06
N ALA A 156 17.83 -17.26 -2.80
CA ALA A 156 16.90 -17.87 -1.85
C ALA A 156 16.40 -19.24 -2.34
N ARG A 157 16.07 -19.38 -3.63
CA ARG A 157 15.69 -20.66 -4.23
C ARG A 157 16.79 -21.71 -4.06
N ARG A 158 18.04 -21.34 -4.35
CA ARG A 158 19.20 -22.23 -4.18
C ARG A 158 19.38 -22.66 -2.72
N LEU A 159 19.24 -21.74 -1.77
CA LEU A 159 19.29 -22.05 -0.34
C LEU A 159 18.17 -23.03 0.07
N ALA A 160 16.93 -22.74 -0.33
CA ALA A 160 15.75 -23.56 -0.07
C ALA A 160 15.91 -25.00 -0.61
N HIS A 161 16.56 -25.16 -1.76
CA HIS A 161 16.79 -26.46 -2.40
C HIS A 161 18.07 -27.16 -1.92
N GLY A 162 18.72 -26.67 -0.86
CA GLY A 162 19.92 -27.30 -0.29
C GLY A 162 21.15 -27.20 -1.18
N LEU A 163 21.20 -26.22 -2.09
CA LEU A 163 22.35 -25.98 -2.98
C LEU A 163 23.46 -25.13 -2.32
N PHE A 164 23.27 -24.76 -1.06
CA PHE A 164 24.28 -24.10 -0.23
C PHE A 164 24.46 -24.86 1.09
N ASP A 165 25.64 -24.66 1.71
CA ASP A 165 25.90 -25.19 3.04
C ASP A 165 25.01 -24.53 4.12
N GLN A 166 24.92 -25.16 5.29
CA GLN A 166 24.09 -24.65 6.40
C GLN A 166 24.59 -23.33 6.99
N SER A 167 25.82 -22.92 6.68
CA SER A 167 26.42 -21.65 7.08
C SER A 167 26.18 -20.51 6.09
N THR A 168 25.47 -20.78 4.99
CA THR A 168 25.11 -19.78 3.98
C THR A 168 23.74 -19.21 4.27
N VAL A 169 23.62 -17.89 4.13
CA VAL A 169 22.33 -17.19 4.11
C VAL A 169 22.04 -16.62 2.73
N ALA A 170 20.76 -16.51 2.39
CA ALA A 170 20.29 -15.79 1.21
C ALA A 170 19.81 -14.39 1.62
N ILE A 171 20.22 -13.37 0.86
CA ILE A 171 19.77 -11.98 1.06
C ILE A 171 18.79 -11.60 -0.05
N GLY A 172 17.66 -11.00 0.31
CA GLY A 172 16.68 -10.52 -0.67
C GLY A 172 15.51 -9.77 -0.05
N SER A 173 14.40 -9.69 -0.80
CA SER A 173 13.17 -9.08 -0.31
C SER A 173 12.61 -9.89 0.87
N CYS A 174 12.00 -9.21 1.83
CA CYS A 174 11.29 -9.88 2.92
C CYS A 174 10.09 -10.72 2.45
N ALA A 175 9.59 -10.47 1.23
CA ALA A 175 8.58 -11.31 0.57
C ALA A 175 9.05 -12.74 0.28
N LEU A 176 10.36 -13.03 0.34
CA LEU A 176 10.87 -14.40 0.22
C LEU A 176 10.25 -15.34 1.25
N LYS A 177 9.83 -14.84 2.43
CA LYS A 177 9.24 -15.68 3.48
C LYS A 177 7.92 -16.33 3.06
N SER A 178 7.10 -15.64 2.26
CA SER A 178 5.83 -16.20 1.78
C SER A 178 6.03 -17.24 0.68
N VAL A 179 7.14 -17.14 -0.07
CA VAL A 179 7.47 -18.03 -1.19
C VAL A 179 8.24 -19.27 -0.73
N TYR A 180 9.15 -19.11 0.22
CA TYR A 180 9.99 -20.18 0.78
C TYR A 180 9.74 -20.31 2.29
N PRO A 181 8.60 -20.90 2.71
CA PRO A 181 8.20 -20.98 4.11
C PRO A 181 9.18 -21.77 4.99
N GLU A 182 9.99 -22.65 4.42
CA GLU A 182 11.07 -23.39 5.06
C GLU A 182 12.26 -22.51 5.47
N LEU A 183 12.46 -21.37 4.82
CA LEU A 183 13.54 -20.45 5.18
C LEU A 183 13.19 -19.67 6.45
N THR A 184 14.17 -19.58 7.34
CA THR A 184 14.07 -18.83 8.59
C THR A 184 14.53 -17.40 8.36
N LEU A 185 13.64 -16.43 8.60
CA LEU A 185 14.01 -15.02 8.67
C LEU A 185 14.87 -14.78 9.91
N ARG A 186 16.08 -14.27 9.71
CA ARG A 186 17.04 -13.98 10.79
C ARG A 186 17.06 -12.52 11.16
N GLU A 187 17.17 -11.65 10.17
CA GLU A 187 17.33 -10.21 10.32
C GLU A 187 16.62 -9.45 9.20
N LYS A 188 16.25 -8.20 9.47
CA LYS A 188 15.61 -7.28 8.54
C LYS A 188 16.36 -5.96 8.50
N GLY A 189 16.22 -5.22 7.40
CA GLY A 189 16.73 -3.85 7.31
C GLY A 189 18.25 -3.76 7.31
N ILE A 190 18.93 -4.73 6.67
CA ILE A 190 20.41 -4.80 6.69
C ILE A 190 21.10 -3.89 5.66
N GLN A 191 20.33 -3.23 4.80
CA GLN A 191 20.87 -2.35 3.76
C GLN A 191 21.57 -1.12 4.36
N ASP A 192 22.66 -0.71 3.72
CA ASP A 192 23.51 0.41 4.18
C ASP A 192 22.77 1.75 4.15
N GLN A 193 21.87 1.95 3.17
CA GLN A 193 21.07 3.17 3.03
C GLN A 193 19.60 2.92 3.38
N THR A 194 19.10 3.65 4.37
CA THR A 194 17.71 3.53 4.83
C THR A 194 16.69 4.21 3.90
N ASP A 195 17.13 5.13 3.03
CA ASP A 195 16.29 5.82 2.03
C ASP A 195 16.39 5.19 0.62
N ASN A 196 16.75 3.91 0.58
CA ASN A 196 16.75 3.14 -0.67
C ASN A 196 15.30 2.84 -1.07
N HIS A 197 14.87 3.35 -2.22
CA HIS A 197 13.54 3.12 -2.76
C HIS A 197 13.60 2.86 -4.26
N THR A 198 12.66 2.05 -4.74
CA THR A 198 12.55 1.69 -6.16
C THR A 198 11.15 2.00 -6.67
N LEU A 199 11.09 2.62 -7.85
CA LEU A 199 9.89 2.85 -8.61
C LEU A 199 9.62 1.65 -9.52
N PHE A 200 8.43 1.07 -9.41
CA PHE A 200 7.95 0.00 -10.28
C PHE A 200 6.76 0.48 -11.09
N GLY A 201 6.58 -0.06 -12.30
CA GLY A 201 5.48 0.30 -13.18
C GLY A 201 4.85 -0.90 -13.88
N LEU A 202 3.52 -0.85 -14.00
CA LEU A 202 2.69 -1.76 -14.78
C LEU A 202 2.35 -1.11 -16.11
N MET A 203 2.84 -1.68 -17.21
CA MET A 203 2.82 -1.03 -18.52
C MET A 203 2.58 -2.02 -19.67
N LYS A 204 1.93 -1.54 -20.74
CA LYS A 204 1.90 -2.24 -22.04
C LYS A 204 3.05 -1.75 -22.89
N LEU A 205 3.60 -2.66 -23.69
CA LEU A 205 4.71 -2.37 -24.57
C LEU A 205 4.42 -2.83 -26.00
N GLU A 206 5.19 -2.27 -26.92
CA GLU A 206 5.33 -2.74 -28.30
C GLU A 206 6.81 -2.86 -28.65
N LYS A 207 7.14 -3.85 -29.49
CA LYS A 207 8.47 -3.95 -30.08
C LYS A 207 8.66 -2.84 -31.11
N ARG A 208 9.79 -2.14 -31.04
CA ARG A 208 10.16 -1.11 -32.00
C ARG A 208 10.55 -1.77 -33.33
N PRO A 209 10.25 -1.14 -34.48
CA PRO A 209 10.70 -1.65 -35.77
C PRO A 209 12.23 -1.61 -35.93
N GLN A 210 12.88 -0.63 -35.30
CA GLN A 210 14.33 -0.51 -35.26
C GLN A 210 14.81 -0.18 -33.84
N GLN A 211 15.95 -0.77 -33.46
CA GLN A 211 16.58 -0.48 -32.18
C GLN A 211 17.05 0.98 -32.13
N ILE A 212 16.73 1.66 -31.02
CA ILE A 212 17.19 3.03 -30.78
C ILE A 212 18.52 3.08 -30.02
N SER A 213 19.18 4.23 -30.05
CA SER A 213 20.41 4.46 -29.30
C SER A 213 20.18 4.36 -27.78
N HIS A 214 21.26 4.10 -27.03
CA HIS A 214 21.20 4.07 -25.56
C HIS A 214 20.73 5.41 -24.97
N SER A 215 21.15 6.55 -25.53
CA SER A 215 20.70 7.89 -25.10
C SER A 215 19.21 8.10 -25.34
N ALA A 216 18.70 7.71 -26.51
CA ALA A 216 17.27 7.78 -26.81
C ALA A 216 16.44 6.89 -25.89
N ALA A 217 16.95 5.70 -25.54
CA ALA A 217 16.28 4.79 -24.60
C ALA A 217 16.23 5.37 -23.17
N ARG A 218 17.29 6.07 -22.72
CA ARG A 218 17.28 6.80 -21.44
C ARG A 218 16.22 7.89 -21.42
N ILE A 219 16.10 8.67 -22.49
CA ILE A 219 15.06 9.71 -22.60
C ILE A 219 13.66 9.08 -22.54
N ALA A 220 13.44 8.01 -23.30
CA ALA A 220 12.16 7.30 -23.30
C ALA A 220 11.80 6.73 -21.92
N LEU A 221 12.75 6.08 -21.23
CA LEU A 221 12.51 5.56 -19.89
C LEU A 221 12.28 6.69 -18.87
N LYS A 222 12.99 7.80 -18.99
CA LYS A 222 12.77 8.97 -18.14
C LYS A 222 11.35 9.51 -18.27
N GLN A 223 10.78 9.58 -19.47
CA GLN A 223 9.38 9.99 -19.67
C GLN A 223 8.40 9.04 -18.97
N VAL A 224 8.64 7.73 -19.01
CA VAL A 224 7.83 6.73 -18.30
C VAL A 224 7.95 6.92 -16.78
N VAL A 225 9.15 7.18 -16.27
CA VAL A 225 9.40 7.47 -14.85
C VAL A 225 8.69 8.76 -14.42
N ASP A 226 8.73 9.81 -15.23
CA ASP A 226 8.05 11.08 -14.94
C ASP A 226 6.52 10.87 -14.90
N GLN A 227 5.94 10.14 -15.87
CA GLN A 227 4.52 9.76 -15.85
C GLN A 227 4.13 8.93 -14.62
N ALA A 228 4.97 7.96 -14.24
CA ALA A 228 4.75 7.13 -13.07
C ALA A 228 4.76 7.96 -11.76
N ASN A 229 5.69 8.91 -11.64
CA ASN A 229 5.76 9.81 -10.50
C ASN A 229 4.55 10.75 -10.42
N GLU A 230 4.04 11.24 -11.56
CA GLU A 230 2.81 12.03 -11.60
C GLU A 230 1.59 11.24 -11.10
N GLN A 231 1.43 9.97 -11.49
CA GLN A 231 0.36 9.12 -10.97
C GLN A 231 0.47 8.89 -9.46
N ILE A 232 1.67 8.62 -8.94
CA ILE A 232 1.91 8.44 -7.51
C ILE A 232 1.60 9.72 -6.75
N LYS A 233 2.04 10.87 -7.26
CA LYS A 233 1.76 12.18 -6.67
C LYS A 233 0.25 12.46 -6.65
N ALA A 234 -0.46 12.24 -7.76
CA ALA A 234 -1.90 12.46 -7.83
C ALA A 234 -2.65 11.61 -6.80
N ARG A 235 -2.24 10.34 -6.63
CA ARG A 235 -2.78 9.46 -5.59
C ARG A 235 -2.50 9.99 -4.18
N ALA A 236 -1.27 10.41 -3.90
CA ALA A 236 -0.89 10.99 -2.61
C ALA A 236 -1.69 12.27 -2.30
N ASP A 237 -1.80 13.19 -3.27
CA ASP A 237 -2.56 14.44 -3.15
C ASP A 237 -4.05 14.17 -2.89
N SER A 238 -4.66 13.21 -3.61
CA SER A 238 -6.04 12.77 -3.36
C SER A 238 -6.23 12.22 -1.94
N SER A 239 -5.30 11.38 -1.46
CA SER A 239 -5.36 10.84 -0.09
C SER A 239 -5.20 11.93 0.97
N LYS A 240 -4.32 12.90 0.72
CA LYS A 240 -4.08 14.05 1.60
C LYS A 240 -5.35 14.89 1.80
N SER A 241 -6.21 15.03 0.79
CA SER A 241 -7.50 15.69 0.94
C SER A 241 -8.41 14.96 1.94
N VAL A 242 -8.47 13.63 1.91
CA VAL A 242 -9.21 12.83 2.90
C VAL A 242 -8.61 13.04 4.30
N PHE A 243 -7.29 12.94 4.42
CA PHE A 243 -6.58 13.03 5.70
C PHE A 243 -6.72 14.42 6.34
N ALA A 244 -6.69 15.49 5.54
CA ALA A 244 -6.89 16.85 6.01
C ALA A 244 -8.29 17.07 6.58
N LEU A 245 -9.32 16.41 6.04
CA LEU A 245 -10.67 16.46 6.61
C LEU A 245 -10.77 15.72 7.94
N ILE A 246 -10.09 14.58 8.07
CA ILE A 246 -9.98 13.85 9.34
C ILE A 246 -9.31 14.72 10.39
N ASP A 247 -8.18 15.34 10.06
CA ASP A 247 -7.47 16.26 10.96
C ASP A 247 -8.35 17.45 11.38
N LYS A 248 -8.98 18.14 10.42
CA LYS A 248 -9.93 19.23 10.70
C LYS A 248 -11.06 18.82 11.64
N ARG A 249 -11.56 17.58 11.52
CA ARG A 249 -12.61 17.05 12.39
C ARG A 249 -12.10 16.77 13.80
N LEU A 250 -10.91 16.19 13.93
CA LEU A 250 -10.28 15.93 15.23
C LEU A 250 -9.86 17.23 15.94
N ALA A 251 -9.43 18.26 15.21
CA ALA A 251 -9.10 19.57 15.76
C ALA A 251 -10.27 20.24 16.51
N GLN A 252 -11.53 19.89 16.18
CA GLN A 252 -12.70 20.39 16.90
C GLN A 252 -12.81 19.86 18.33
N MET A 253 -12.05 18.81 18.69
CA MET A 253 -12.21 18.13 19.98
C MET A 253 -11.78 18.96 21.18
N GLN A 254 -10.92 19.96 20.99
CA GLN A 254 -10.64 20.94 22.04
C GLN A 254 -11.91 21.72 22.43
N LEU A 255 -12.67 22.21 21.44
CA LEU A 255 -13.92 22.95 21.67
C LEU A 255 -15.00 22.06 22.28
N VAL A 256 -15.05 20.79 21.90
CA VAL A 256 -15.96 19.81 22.53
C VAL A 256 -15.58 19.54 23.98
N ALA A 257 -14.28 19.34 24.27
CA ALA A 257 -13.78 19.15 25.63
C ALA A 257 -14.14 20.35 26.53
N LEU A 258 -13.94 21.56 25.99
CA LEU A 258 -14.22 22.82 26.65
C LEU A 258 -15.71 23.00 26.95
N PHE A 259 -16.58 22.77 25.97
CA PHE A 259 -18.03 22.79 26.19
C PHE A 259 -18.45 21.85 27.31
N LYS A 260 -17.97 20.60 27.26
CA LYS A 260 -18.26 19.60 28.28
C LYS A 260 -17.71 20.00 29.65
N ALA A 261 -16.59 20.72 29.69
CA ALA A 261 -16.01 21.22 30.94
C ALA A 261 -16.91 22.24 31.60
N ASN A 262 -17.24 23.28 30.85
CA ASN A 262 -18.06 24.39 31.35
C ASN A 262 -19.47 23.95 31.73
N LYS A 263 -20.01 22.90 31.08
CA LYS A 263 -21.35 22.36 31.36
C LYS A 263 -21.34 21.12 32.27
N HIS A 264 -20.20 20.75 32.85
CA HIS A 264 -20.05 19.58 33.71
C HIS A 264 -20.64 18.28 33.09
N LYS A 265 -20.41 18.08 31.80
CA LYS A 265 -20.85 16.90 31.05
C LYS A 265 -19.72 15.88 30.92
N PRO A 266 -20.04 14.57 30.91
CA PRO A 266 -19.05 13.52 30.67
C PRO A 266 -18.49 13.58 29.24
N ILE A 267 -17.26 13.09 29.06
CA ILE A 267 -16.65 12.92 27.74
C ILE A 267 -17.32 11.78 27.00
N GLU A 268 -17.54 10.66 27.65
CA GLU A 268 -18.27 9.53 27.08
C GLU A 268 -19.78 9.78 27.13
N ASP A 269 -20.43 9.62 25.99
CA ASP A 269 -21.88 9.76 25.83
C ASP A 269 -22.34 8.71 24.82
N LEU A 270 -22.60 7.51 25.31
CA LEU A 270 -22.96 6.35 24.50
C LEU A 270 -24.20 6.62 23.63
N SER A 271 -25.16 7.40 24.15
CA SER A 271 -26.36 7.76 23.41
C SER A 271 -26.03 8.63 22.19
N ARG A 272 -25.14 9.62 22.38
CA ARG A 272 -24.70 10.49 21.29
C ARG A 272 -23.78 9.75 20.33
N GLU A 273 -22.93 8.88 20.84
CA GLU A 273 -22.03 8.05 20.03
C GLU A 273 -22.82 7.17 19.06
N ALA A 274 -23.90 6.52 19.54
CA ALA A 274 -24.80 5.75 18.68
C ALA A 274 -25.43 6.59 17.55
N VAL A 275 -25.86 7.82 17.85
CA VAL A 275 -26.42 8.74 16.84
C VAL A 275 -25.37 9.15 15.80
N VAL A 276 -24.15 9.46 16.22
CA VAL A 276 -23.05 9.83 15.31
C VAL A 276 -22.73 8.66 14.37
N LEU A 277 -22.62 7.45 14.93
CA LEU A 277 -22.33 6.26 14.14
C LEU A 277 -23.47 5.94 13.16
N SER A 278 -24.72 5.99 13.61
CA SER A 278 -25.88 5.73 12.73
C SER A 278 -25.90 6.65 11.51
N LYS A 279 -25.64 7.95 11.71
CA LYS A 279 -25.58 8.93 10.61
C LYS A 279 -24.41 8.67 9.66
N ALA A 280 -23.25 8.33 10.19
CA ALA A 280 -22.09 7.99 9.37
C ALA A 280 -22.36 6.74 8.50
N LEU A 281 -23.07 5.74 9.03
CA LEU A 281 -23.43 4.54 8.28
C LEU A 281 -24.52 4.80 7.23
N GLU A 282 -25.46 5.69 7.49
CA GLU A 282 -26.43 6.14 6.48
C GLU A 282 -25.73 6.84 5.32
N GLN A 283 -24.84 7.78 5.62
CA GLN A 283 -24.04 8.48 4.63
C GLN A 283 -23.09 7.53 3.87
N ALA A 284 -22.51 6.54 4.55
CA ALA A 284 -21.69 5.53 3.89
C ALA A 284 -22.46 4.78 2.80
N ARG A 285 -23.71 4.40 3.07
CA ARG A 285 -24.57 3.75 2.06
C ARG A 285 -24.81 4.66 0.87
N GLN A 286 -25.14 5.94 1.11
CA GLN A 286 -25.35 6.93 0.05
C GLN A 286 -24.09 7.14 -0.80
N GLN A 287 -22.91 7.02 -0.18
CA GLN A 287 -21.61 7.16 -0.83
C GLN A 287 -21.05 5.84 -1.36
N CYS A 288 -21.84 4.76 -1.42
CA CYS A 288 -21.40 3.44 -1.88
C CYS A 288 -20.19 2.87 -1.13
N LEU A 289 -20.08 3.12 0.17
CA LEU A 289 -19.04 2.57 1.03
C LEU A 289 -19.59 1.40 1.84
N ASP A 290 -18.76 0.38 2.04
CA ASP A 290 -19.12 -0.77 2.87
C ASP A 290 -19.33 -0.32 4.32
N THR A 291 -20.54 -0.50 4.82
CA THR A 291 -20.92 -0.03 6.16
C THR A 291 -20.15 -0.72 7.28
N SER A 292 -19.69 -1.96 7.09
CA SER A 292 -18.95 -2.69 8.11
C SER A 292 -17.55 -2.10 8.33
N SER A 293 -16.85 -1.79 7.23
CA SER A 293 -15.55 -1.14 7.25
C SER A 293 -15.62 0.30 7.74
N VAL A 294 -16.64 1.07 7.31
CA VAL A 294 -16.85 2.45 7.78
C VAL A 294 -17.17 2.47 9.28
N LYS A 295 -17.92 1.50 9.80
CA LYS A 295 -18.21 1.38 11.24
C LYS A 295 -16.92 1.32 12.06
N ALA A 296 -15.98 0.45 11.65
CA ALA A 296 -14.71 0.29 12.35
C ALA A 296 -13.89 1.60 12.34
N PHE A 297 -13.82 2.26 11.18
CA PHE A 297 -13.12 3.54 11.05
C PHE A 297 -13.75 4.65 11.91
N PHE A 298 -15.07 4.83 11.88
CA PHE A 298 -15.72 5.86 12.68
C PHE A 298 -15.62 5.58 14.19
N GLN A 299 -15.64 4.32 14.60
CA GLN A 299 -15.38 3.96 16.00
C GLN A 299 -13.96 4.35 16.43
N ALA A 300 -12.94 4.06 15.61
CA ALA A 300 -11.57 4.48 15.89
C ALA A 300 -11.44 6.02 15.96
N GLN A 301 -12.16 6.73 15.09
CA GLN A 301 -12.22 8.20 15.12
C GLN A 301 -12.87 8.76 16.39
N MET A 302 -13.90 8.10 16.90
CA MET A 302 -14.57 8.46 18.15
C MET A 302 -13.69 8.17 19.36
N ASP A 303 -12.95 7.06 19.36
CA ASP A 303 -11.99 6.73 20.40
C ASP A 303 -10.84 7.74 20.45
N ALA A 304 -10.25 8.09 19.31
CA ALA A 304 -9.24 9.14 19.21
C ALA A 304 -9.78 10.50 19.66
N ALA A 305 -11.02 10.82 19.29
CA ALA A 305 -11.69 12.03 19.74
C ALA A 305 -11.89 12.08 21.27
N LYS A 306 -12.24 10.96 21.91
CA LYS A 306 -12.33 10.86 23.38
C LYS A 306 -10.95 11.03 24.00
N ALA A 307 -9.91 10.39 23.44
CA ALA A 307 -8.54 10.50 23.93
C ALA A 307 -8.02 11.95 23.91
N ILE A 308 -8.25 12.69 22.81
CA ILE A 308 -7.93 14.13 22.72
C ILE A 308 -8.64 14.91 23.82
N GLN A 309 -9.95 14.69 24.01
CA GLN A 309 -10.72 15.38 25.06
C GLN A 309 -10.19 15.09 26.47
N TYR A 310 -9.86 13.83 26.79
CA TYR A 310 -9.31 13.46 28.09
C TYR A 310 -7.95 14.13 28.36
N ARG A 311 -7.08 14.22 27.34
CA ARG A 311 -5.77 14.88 27.45
C ARG A 311 -5.90 16.39 27.71
N TYR A 312 -6.83 17.07 27.02
CA TYR A 312 -7.15 18.47 27.34
C TYR A 312 -7.68 18.64 28.76
N ARG A 313 -8.57 17.75 29.22
CA ARG A 313 -9.05 17.80 30.61
C ARG A 313 -7.92 17.65 31.62
N ALA A 314 -6.99 16.74 31.37
CA ALA A 314 -5.82 16.56 32.23
C ALA A 314 -4.93 17.81 32.27
N GLN A 315 -4.68 18.45 31.12
CA GLN A 315 -3.92 19.72 31.05
C GLN A 315 -4.59 20.82 31.86
N TRP A 316 -5.91 20.98 31.72
CA TRP A 316 -6.67 22.02 32.43
C TRP A 316 -6.80 21.80 33.95
N LEU A 317 -6.40 20.65 34.50
CA LEU A 317 -6.28 20.49 35.95
C LEU A 317 -5.20 21.41 36.54
N ALA A 318 -4.13 21.68 35.78
CA ALA A 318 -3.05 22.56 36.21
C ALA A 318 -3.23 24.00 35.69
N GLU A 319 -3.75 24.15 34.46
CA GLU A 319 -3.86 25.46 33.79
C GLU A 319 -5.18 26.20 34.10
N GLY A 320 -6.19 25.47 34.59
CA GLY A 320 -7.57 25.93 34.63
C GLY A 320 -8.28 25.75 33.29
N VAL A 321 -9.61 25.65 33.33
CA VAL A 321 -10.43 25.53 32.12
C VAL A 321 -10.53 26.91 31.45
N PRO A 322 -10.20 27.04 30.15
CA PRO A 322 -10.34 28.31 29.45
C PRO A 322 -11.77 28.88 29.54
N SER A 323 -11.91 30.19 29.69
CA SER A 323 -13.22 30.86 29.81
C SER A 323 -14.00 31.01 28.50
N LYS A 324 -13.57 30.33 27.42
CA LYS A 324 -14.24 30.36 26.11
C LYS A 324 -15.51 29.50 26.12
N THR A 325 -16.57 29.98 25.50
CA THR A 325 -17.82 29.22 25.30
C THR A 325 -17.93 28.77 23.86
N ALA A 326 -18.19 27.48 23.64
CA ALA A 326 -18.48 26.95 22.31
C ALA A 326 -19.97 26.67 22.14
N ASP A 327 -20.53 27.01 20.98
CA ASP A 327 -21.89 26.65 20.60
C ASP A 327 -21.95 25.18 20.18
N LEU A 328 -22.60 24.35 21.00
CA LEU A 328 -22.73 22.92 20.75
C LEU A 328 -23.54 22.60 19.48
N ALA A 329 -24.57 23.40 19.15
CA ALA A 329 -25.37 23.17 17.95
C ALA A 329 -24.51 23.40 16.71
N LYS A 330 -23.77 24.52 16.66
CA LYS A 330 -22.82 24.82 15.60
C LYS A 330 -21.71 23.75 15.49
N LEU A 331 -21.11 23.35 16.62
CA LEU A 331 -20.10 22.30 16.64
C LEU A 331 -20.63 20.97 16.08
N ARG A 332 -21.84 20.57 16.47
CA ARG A 332 -22.48 19.34 15.97
C ARG A 332 -22.73 19.41 14.48
N LEU A 333 -23.15 20.57 13.95
CA LEU A 333 -23.31 20.78 12.52
C LEU A 333 -21.97 20.64 11.79
N THR A 334 -20.92 21.33 12.25
CA THR A 334 -19.58 21.24 11.68
C THR A 334 -19.02 19.81 11.70
N LEU A 335 -19.18 19.09 12.81
CA LEU A 335 -18.72 17.70 12.92
C LEU A 335 -19.46 16.73 11.97
N ASN A 336 -20.75 16.96 11.75
CA ASN A 336 -21.53 16.17 10.79
C ASN A 336 -21.11 16.50 9.36
N GLN A 337 -20.95 17.78 9.03
CA GLN A 337 -20.49 18.23 7.70
C GLN A 337 -19.12 17.66 7.35
N LEU A 338 -18.17 17.71 8.29
CA LEU A 338 -16.85 17.10 8.11
C LEU A 338 -16.94 15.58 7.98
N GLY A 339 -17.84 14.93 8.73
CA GLY A 339 -18.12 13.50 8.60
C GLY A 339 -18.58 13.12 7.18
N SER A 340 -19.55 13.87 6.63
CA SER A 340 -20.02 13.70 5.25
C SER A 340 -18.88 13.89 4.25
N ALA A 341 -18.13 14.99 4.38
CA ALA A 341 -17.05 15.34 3.46
C ALA A 341 -15.93 14.29 3.46
N ILE A 342 -15.61 13.67 4.62
CA ILE A 342 -14.66 12.56 4.70
C ILE A 342 -15.14 11.39 3.84
N LEU A 343 -16.42 11.00 3.96
CA LEU A 343 -16.97 9.85 3.24
C LEU A 343 -17.08 10.11 1.73
N GLU A 344 -17.50 11.30 1.33
CA GLU A 344 -17.56 11.73 -0.07
C GLU A 344 -16.16 11.76 -0.71
N THR A 345 -15.20 12.42 -0.06
CA THR A 345 -13.81 12.48 -0.56
C THR A 345 -13.18 11.09 -0.58
N MET A 346 -13.49 10.24 0.41
CA MET A 346 -13.03 8.86 0.45
C MET A 346 -13.56 8.07 -0.74
N THR A 347 -14.86 8.15 -1.06
CA THR A 347 -15.42 7.41 -2.18
C THR A 347 -14.82 7.86 -3.51
N ALA A 348 -14.56 9.16 -3.68
CA ALA A 348 -13.88 9.71 -4.84
C ALA A 348 -12.45 9.17 -4.96
N HIS A 349 -11.69 9.16 -3.86
CA HIS A 349 -10.35 8.58 -3.81
C HIS A 349 -10.36 7.09 -4.19
N LEU A 350 -11.20 6.29 -3.54
CA LEU A 350 -11.29 4.85 -3.76
C LEU A 350 -11.68 4.52 -5.22
N LYS A 351 -12.60 5.30 -5.81
CA LYS A 351 -13.03 5.12 -7.21
C LYS A 351 -11.90 5.40 -8.20
N GLN A 352 -11.08 6.41 -7.95
CA GLN A 352 -10.05 6.86 -8.89
C GLN A 352 -8.69 6.19 -8.68
N HIS A 353 -8.31 5.93 -7.43
CA HIS A 353 -6.96 5.53 -7.04
C HIS A 353 -6.91 4.20 -6.27
N GLY A 354 -8.05 3.57 -6.04
CA GLY A 354 -8.14 2.34 -5.26
C GLY A 354 -8.01 2.55 -3.74
N ASN A 355 -7.92 1.44 -3.02
CA ASN A 355 -7.79 1.35 -1.57
C ASN A 355 -6.61 2.15 -1.03
N LEU A 356 -6.74 2.62 0.22
CA LEU A 356 -5.61 3.15 0.97
C LEU A 356 -4.72 1.99 1.44
N THR A 357 -3.45 2.02 1.05
CA THR A 357 -2.45 0.98 1.33
C THR A 357 -1.29 1.56 2.14
N PRO A 358 -0.40 0.74 2.75
CA PRO A 358 0.65 1.22 3.64
C PRO A 358 1.56 2.31 3.06
N GLU A 359 1.70 2.37 1.74
CA GLU A 359 2.46 3.40 1.02
C GLU A 359 2.01 4.86 1.32
N LEU A 360 0.76 5.06 1.77
CA LEU A 360 0.20 6.38 2.09
C LEU A 360 0.30 6.74 3.59
N GLU A 361 0.81 5.84 4.43
CA GLU A 361 0.94 6.05 5.88
C GLU A 361 1.82 7.28 6.22
N PRO A 362 2.97 7.52 5.56
CA PRO A 362 3.75 8.72 5.82
C PRO A 362 2.99 10.03 5.52
N VAL A 363 2.18 10.03 4.46
CA VAL A 363 1.32 11.18 4.09
C VAL A 363 0.25 11.40 5.16
N PHE A 364 -0.35 10.32 5.68
CA PHE A 364 -1.30 10.40 6.78
C PHE A 364 -0.67 10.99 8.05
N HIS A 365 0.48 10.46 8.47
CA HIS A 365 1.16 10.89 9.70
C HIS A 365 1.58 12.35 9.69
N THR A 366 2.03 12.85 8.53
CA THR A 366 2.45 14.25 8.33
C THR A 366 1.26 15.20 8.14
N THR A 367 0.11 14.70 7.67
CA THR A 367 -1.10 15.52 7.49
C THR A 367 -1.87 15.71 8.81
N LEU A 368 -1.91 14.69 9.67
CA LEU A 368 -2.62 14.79 10.95
C LEU A 368 -1.73 15.49 11.99
N VAL A 369 -1.96 16.77 12.23
CA VAL A 369 -1.18 17.62 13.14
C VAL A 369 -2.00 18.12 14.34
N THR A 370 -3.24 17.63 14.50
CA THR A 370 -4.10 17.93 15.64
C THR A 370 -3.39 17.74 16.98
N ASP A 371 -3.42 18.76 17.82
CA ASP A 371 -2.90 18.73 19.19
C ASP A 371 -3.53 17.60 20.03
N ASN A 372 -2.75 17.03 20.94
CA ASN A 372 -3.14 15.90 21.78
C ASN A 372 -3.52 14.61 21.02
N LEU A 373 -3.17 14.49 19.72
CA LEU A 373 -3.25 13.24 18.96
C LEU A 373 -1.88 12.53 18.93
N THR A 374 -1.78 11.36 19.54
CA THR A 374 -0.51 10.63 19.68
C THR A 374 -0.23 9.71 18.49
N GLY A 375 1.02 9.23 18.38
CA GLY A 375 1.40 8.24 17.36
C GLY A 375 0.57 6.96 17.40
N LYS A 376 0.22 6.47 18.61
CA LYS A 376 -0.65 5.29 18.76
C LYS A 376 -2.07 5.53 18.27
N ASP A 377 -2.60 6.74 18.48
CA ASP A 377 -3.91 7.11 17.95
C ASP A 377 -3.88 7.14 16.41
N LYS A 378 -2.84 7.76 15.82
CA LYS A 378 -2.63 7.80 14.36
C LYS A 378 -2.55 6.39 13.76
N GLN A 379 -1.76 5.50 14.36
CA GLN A 379 -1.59 4.13 13.90
C GLN A 379 -2.94 3.38 13.87
N ARG A 380 -3.70 3.42 14.96
CA ARG A 380 -5.01 2.76 15.04
C ARG A 380 -6.01 3.35 14.05
N LEU A 381 -6.03 4.68 13.92
CA LEU A 381 -6.88 5.36 12.92
C LEU A 381 -6.55 4.90 11.51
N TYR A 382 -5.27 4.90 11.14
CA TYR A 382 -4.84 4.55 9.80
C TYR A 382 -5.13 3.09 9.46
N GLN A 383 -4.86 2.16 10.37
CA GLN A 383 -5.19 0.73 10.19
C GLN A 383 -6.67 0.50 9.87
N THR A 384 -7.57 1.17 10.61
CA THR A 384 -9.02 1.07 10.32
C THR A 384 -9.42 1.80 9.04
N LEU A 385 -8.76 2.91 8.71
CA LEU A 385 -8.98 3.68 7.49
C LEU A 385 -8.61 2.86 6.23
N GLN A 386 -7.50 2.11 6.30
CA GLN A 386 -7.05 1.19 5.25
C GLN A 386 -8.03 0.04 4.99
N SER A 387 -8.99 -0.21 5.89
CA SER A 387 -10.01 -1.24 5.72
C SER A 387 -11.25 -0.73 5.01
N VAL A 388 -11.41 0.59 4.82
CA VAL A 388 -12.59 1.17 4.15
C VAL A 388 -12.61 0.73 2.68
N ARG A 389 -13.74 0.16 2.25
CA ARG A 389 -13.94 -0.34 0.89
C ARG A 389 -15.16 0.30 0.25
N ARG A 390 -15.14 0.40 -1.07
CA ARG A 390 -16.31 0.75 -1.87
C ARG A 390 -17.13 -0.52 -2.14
N VAL A 391 -18.45 -0.41 -2.17
CA VAL A 391 -19.34 -1.46 -2.66
C VAL A 391 -19.32 -1.45 -4.18
N GLU A 392 -19.01 -2.58 -4.79
CA GLU A 392 -19.01 -2.75 -6.24
C GLU A 392 -20.42 -2.52 -6.83
N ASN A 393 -20.48 -2.02 -8.06
CA ASN A 393 -21.73 -1.77 -8.81
C ASN A 393 -22.75 -0.82 -8.15
N CYS A 394 -22.37 -0.11 -7.10
CA CYS A 394 -23.20 0.92 -6.49
C CYS A 394 -23.04 2.27 -7.21
N GLN A 395 -24.17 2.90 -7.52
CA GLN A 395 -24.28 4.30 -7.93
C GLN A 395 -24.65 5.13 -6.70
N ALA A 396 -23.92 6.21 -6.44
CA ALA A 396 -24.27 7.12 -5.36
C ALA A 396 -25.64 7.73 -5.68
N THR A 397 -26.53 7.74 -4.69
CA THR A 397 -27.80 8.44 -4.81
C THR A 397 -27.53 9.93 -4.58
N ASP A 398 -27.89 10.75 -5.57
CA ASP A 398 -27.79 12.22 -5.51
C ASP A 398 -28.55 12.84 -4.32
#